data_AF-A0AAE4ACA1-F1
#
_entry.id   AF-A0AAE4ACA1-F1
#
_cell.length_a   1.000
_cell.length_b   1.000
_cell.length_c   1.000
_cell.angle_alpha   90.00
_cell.angle_beta   90.00
_cell.angle_gamma   90.00
#
_symmetry.space_group_name_H-M   'P 1'
#
loop_
_entity.id
_entity.type
_entity.pdbx_description
1 polymer ?
#
loop_
_entity_poly.entity_id
_entity_poly.type
_entity_poly.pdbx_seq_one_letter_code
_entity_poly.pdbx_strand_id
1 'polypeptide(L)'
;MDNGILAEVRDGVHAAGLISSNAQFCQLWLGKSECYMRSLRFSGSQPSADALATCAARLAHTASELRAQGKHSSAADLDQLRVRTYQALDQRALDQLQRKGICV
;
A
#
# COMPACT_ATOMS: atom_id res chain seq x y z
N MET A 1 -6.26 9.81 13.99
CA MET A 1 -5.15 9.00 13.47
C MET A 1 -5.73 8.01 12.47
N ASP A 2 -5.47 8.23 11.19
CA ASP A 2 -6.02 7.48 10.08
C ASP A 2 -5.21 6.17 9.93
N ASN A 3 -5.46 5.19 10.80
CA ASN A 3 -4.61 4.02 11.00
C ASN A 3 -4.76 2.93 9.91
N GLY A 4 -4.70 3.31 8.64
CA GLY A 4 -4.80 2.41 7.49
C GLY A 4 -3.44 2.14 6.87
N ILE A 5 -3.17 0.89 6.47
CA ILE A 5 -1.92 0.47 5.81
C ILE A 5 -1.53 1.37 4.61
N LEU A 6 -2.51 1.92 3.88
CA LEU A 6 -2.26 2.85 2.78
C LEU A 6 -1.67 4.19 3.23
N ALA A 7 -2.06 4.69 4.40
CA ALA A 7 -1.48 5.91 4.96
C ALA A 7 -0.01 5.66 5.38
N GLU A 8 0.26 4.51 6.00
CA GLU A 8 1.61 4.11 6.40
C GLU A 8 2.53 3.96 5.17
N VAL A 9 2.05 3.31 4.11
CA VAL A 9 2.78 3.19 2.84
C VAL A 9 3.02 4.56 2.22
N ARG A 10 1.98 5.42 2.16
CA ARG A 10 2.07 6.78 1.63
C ARG A 10 3.14 7.60 2.37
N ASP A 11 3.11 7.57 3.69
CA ASP A 11 4.05 8.33 4.52
C ASP A 11 5.48 7.79 4.34
N GLY A 12 5.64 6.47 4.19
CA GLY A 12 6.91 5.84 3.86
C GLY A 12 7.47 6.22 2.48
N VAL A 13 6.64 6.20 1.43
CA VAL A 13 7.09 6.61 0.09
C VAL A 13 7.33 8.12 -0.01
N HIS A 14 6.60 8.92 0.77
CA HIS A 14 6.83 10.36 0.88
C HIS A 14 8.15 10.65 1.60
N ALA A 15 8.43 9.96 2.71
CA ALA A 15 9.70 10.07 3.43
C ALA A 15 10.90 9.62 2.57
N ALA A 16 10.70 8.63 1.70
CA ALA A 16 11.70 8.20 0.72
C ALA A 16 11.86 9.19 -0.47
N GLY A 17 11.05 10.24 -0.55
CA GLY A 17 11.08 11.24 -1.62
C GLY A 17 10.57 10.72 -2.97
N LEU A 18 9.82 9.61 -2.99
CA LEU A 18 9.28 9.00 -4.21
C LEU A 18 8.00 9.69 -4.71
N ILE A 19 7.29 10.37 -3.81
CA ILE A 19 6.09 11.15 -4.12
C ILE A 19 6.21 12.54 -3.50
N SER A 20 5.65 13.54 -4.18
CA SER A 20 5.59 14.91 -3.66
C SER A 20 4.21 15.30 -3.13
N SER A 21 3.18 14.49 -3.41
CA SER A 21 1.81 14.78 -3.00
C SER A 21 0.97 13.52 -2.89
N ASN A 22 -0.05 13.57 -2.03
CA ASN A 22 -1.05 12.51 -1.87
C ASN A 22 -1.81 12.21 -3.18
N ALA A 23 -1.98 13.20 -4.05
CA ALA A 23 -2.59 13.02 -5.36
C ALA A 23 -1.77 12.07 -6.24
N GLN A 24 -0.44 12.27 -6.27
CA GLN A 24 0.48 11.38 -6.98
C GLN A 24 0.45 9.98 -6.40
N PHE A 25 0.37 9.84 -5.07
CA PHE A 25 0.21 8.52 -4.46
C PHE A 25 -1.02 7.80 -5.02
N CYS A 26 -2.19 8.43 -5.01
CA CYS A 26 -3.41 7.82 -5.53
C CYS A 26 -3.30 7.46 -7.02
N GLN A 27 -2.79 8.38 -7.86
CA GLN A 27 -2.74 8.16 -9.30
C GLN A 27 -1.64 7.19 -9.73
N LEU A 28 -0.40 7.38 -9.23
CA LEU A 28 0.74 6.56 -9.63
C LEU A 28 0.76 5.20 -8.93
N TRP A 29 0.47 5.15 -7.63
CA TRP A 29 0.65 3.92 -6.85
C TRP A 29 -0.63 3.09 -6.78
N LEU A 30 -1.78 3.73 -6.61
CA LEU A 30 -3.07 3.03 -6.48
C LEU A 30 -3.79 2.89 -7.83
N GLY A 31 -3.43 3.68 -8.85
CA GLY A 31 -4.20 3.76 -10.10
C GLY A 31 -5.62 4.26 -9.89
N LYS A 32 -5.88 5.01 -8.80
CA LYS A 32 -7.18 5.56 -8.43
C LYS A 32 -7.12 7.09 -8.37
N SER A 33 -8.27 7.74 -8.41
CA SER A 33 -8.37 9.19 -8.23
C SER A 33 -7.95 9.61 -6.82
N GLU A 34 -7.46 10.85 -6.66
CA GLU A 34 -7.11 11.45 -5.36
C GLU A 34 -8.21 11.27 -4.30
N CYS A 35 -9.47 11.38 -4.71
CA CYS A 35 -10.63 11.23 -3.84
C CYS A 35 -10.72 9.86 -3.15
N TYR A 36 -10.02 8.83 -3.62
CA TYR A 36 -10.11 7.47 -3.09
C TYR A 36 -9.84 7.39 -1.58
N MET A 37 -8.76 8.05 -1.10
CA MET A 37 -8.46 8.08 0.33
C MET A 37 -9.52 8.85 1.14
N ARG A 38 -10.07 9.93 0.58
CA ARG A 38 -11.13 10.71 1.23
C ARG A 38 -12.41 9.89 1.34
N SER A 39 -12.77 9.15 0.28
CA SER A 39 -13.89 8.23 0.28
C SER A 39 -13.70 7.11 1.29
N LEU A 40 -12.52 6.50 1.38
CA LEU A 40 -12.22 5.46 2.38
C LEU A 40 -12.37 5.97 3.81
N ARG A 41 -11.90 7.18 4.09
CA ARG A 41 -12.03 7.81 5.41
C ARG A 41 -13.50 8.10 5.73
N PHE A 42 -14.27 8.56 4.76
CA PHE A 42 -15.68 8.88 4.95
C PHE A 42 -16.56 7.64 5.09
N SER A 43 -16.30 6.60 4.29
CA SER A 43 -17.04 5.34 4.34
C SER A 43 -16.60 4.41 5.46
N GLY A 44 -15.53 4.78 6.20
CA GLY A 44 -14.91 3.93 7.23
C GLY A 44 -14.49 2.56 6.69
N SER A 45 -14.39 2.43 5.37
CA SER A 45 -14.23 1.13 4.72
C SER A 45 -12.76 0.81 4.56
N GLN A 46 -12.44 -0.48 4.64
CA GLN A 46 -11.09 -0.92 4.35
C GLN A 46 -10.74 -0.70 2.87
N PRO A 47 -9.45 -0.45 2.56
CA PRO A 47 -9.02 -0.30 1.19
C PRO A 47 -9.31 -1.55 0.34
N SER A 48 -9.44 -1.37 -0.96
CA SER A 48 -9.68 -2.48 -1.88
C SER A 48 -8.48 -3.43 -1.89
N ALA A 49 -8.73 -4.74 -2.01
CA ALA A 49 -7.68 -5.75 -2.20
C ALA A 49 -6.84 -5.45 -3.45
N ASP A 50 -7.49 -5.03 -4.53
CA ASP A 50 -6.88 -4.60 -5.79
C ASP A 50 -5.93 -3.40 -5.61
N ALA A 51 -6.34 -2.43 -4.77
CA ALA A 51 -5.53 -1.27 -4.45
C ALA A 51 -4.27 -1.65 -3.66
N LEU A 52 -4.38 -2.58 -2.70
CA LEU A 52 -3.21 -3.09 -1.97
C LEU A 52 -2.27 -3.88 -2.87
N ALA A 53 -2.81 -4.75 -3.74
CA ALA A 53 -2.01 -5.55 -4.65
C ALA A 53 -1.22 -4.66 -5.63
N THR A 54 -1.86 -3.64 -6.19
CA THR A 54 -1.22 -2.65 -7.07
C THR A 54 -0.12 -1.88 -6.32
N CYS A 55 -0.40 -1.42 -5.10
CA CYS A 55 0.60 -0.74 -4.27
C CYS A 55 1.81 -1.64 -3.99
N ALA A 56 1.58 -2.90 -3.59
CA ALA A 56 2.65 -3.85 -3.30
C ALA A 56 3.54 -4.15 -4.52
N ALA A 57 2.92 -4.29 -5.71
CA ALA A 57 3.66 -4.46 -6.96
C ALA A 57 4.52 -3.23 -7.27
N ARG A 58 3.97 -2.02 -7.07
CA ARG A 58 4.70 -0.76 -7.26
C ARG A 58 5.88 -0.64 -6.29
N LEU A 59 5.68 -0.99 -5.02
CA LEU A 59 6.72 -1.00 -3.98
C LEU A 59 7.88 -1.92 -4.37
N ALA A 60 7.57 -3.12 -4.88
CA ALA A 60 8.58 -4.07 -5.33
C ALA A 60 9.41 -3.52 -6.49
N HIS A 61 8.74 -2.93 -7.49
CA HIS A 61 9.42 -2.33 -8.64
C HIS A 61 10.36 -1.20 -8.21
N THR A 62 9.85 -0.26 -7.42
CA THR A 62 10.62 0.89 -6.95
C THR A 62 11.77 0.47 -6.02
N ALA A 63 11.57 -0.53 -5.14
CA ALA A 63 12.65 -1.08 -4.32
C ALA A 63 13.75 -1.72 -5.18
N SER A 64 13.39 -2.39 -6.27
CA SER A 64 14.36 -2.93 -7.23
C SER A 64 15.14 -1.83 -7.94
N GLU A 65 14.48 -0.75 -8.37
CA GLU A 65 15.15 0.40 -8.98
C GLU A 65 16.10 1.09 -8.00
N LEU A 66 15.70 1.26 -6.74
CA LEU A 66 16.54 1.85 -5.71
C LEU A 66 17.77 0.98 -5.40
N ARG A 67 17.63 -0.35 -5.40
CA ARG A 67 18.78 -1.26 -5.32
C ARG A 67 19.73 -1.07 -6.48
N ALA A 68 19.22 -0.97 -7.70
CA ALA A 68 20.05 -0.73 -8.88
C ALA A 68 20.79 0.62 -8.80
N GLN A 69 20.20 1.63 -8.14
CA GLN A 69 20.83 2.92 -7.86
C GLN A 69 21.79 2.91 -6.65
N GLY A 70 22.00 1.77 -5.99
CA GLY A 70 22.85 1.64 -4.80
C GLY A 70 22.22 2.15 -3.50
N LYS A 71 20.94 2.51 -3.49
CA LYS A 71 20.19 3.00 -2.32
C LYS A 71 19.58 1.83 -1.54
N HIS A 72 20.45 0.96 -1.01
CA HIS A 72 20.02 -0.27 -0.33
C HIS A 72 19.17 -0.02 0.92
N SER A 73 19.45 1.04 1.70
CA SER A 73 18.68 1.36 2.91
C SER A 73 17.23 1.70 2.58
N SER A 74 17.00 2.64 1.65
CA SER A 74 15.65 3.02 1.22
C SER A 74 14.92 1.85 0.55
N ALA A 75 15.63 0.98 -0.17
CA ALA A 75 15.04 -0.22 -0.73
C ALA A 75 14.60 -1.22 0.35
N ALA A 76 15.35 -1.36 1.45
CA ALA A 76 14.98 -2.21 2.58
C ALA A 76 13.72 -1.68 3.30
N ASP A 77 13.62 -0.36 3.50
CA ASP A 77 12.44 0.28 4.09
C ASP A 77 11.18 0.01 3.26
N LEU A 78 11.29 0.14 1.93
CA LEU A 78 10.18 -0.15 1.01
C LEU A 78 9.81 -1.63 1.00
N ASP A 79 10.77 -2.53 1.15
CA ASP A 79 10.47 -3.96 1.27
C ASP A 79 9.74 -4.28 2.57
N GLN A 80 10.08 -3.62 3.68
CA GLN A 80 9.31 -3.76 4.93
C GLN A 80 7.86 -3.29 4.74
N LEU A 81 7.65 -2.12 4.12
CA LEU A 81 6.31 -1.62 3.78
C LEU A 81 5.56 -2.58 2.86
N ARG A 82 6.26 -3.18 1.89
CA ARG A 82 5.68 -4.18 0.98
C ARG A 82 5.21 -5.42 1.73
N VAL A 83 6.04 -5.96 2.62
CA VAL A 83 5.70 -7.13 3.44
C VAL A 83 4.47 -6.84 4.29
N ARG A 84 4.42 -5.67 4.96
CA ARG A 84 3.24 -5.25 5.72
C ARG A 84 1.99 -5.13 4.86
N THR A 85 2.13 -4.62 3.63
CA THR A 85 1.02 -4.51 2.66
C THR A 85 0.48 -5.88 2.28
N TYR A 86 1.36 -6.86 2.03
CA TYR A 86 0.96 -8.24 1.75
C TYR A 86 0.31 -8.92 2.95
N GLN A 87 0.85 -8.75 4.15
CA GLN A 87 0.22 -9.25 5.37
C GLN A 87 -1.19 -8.68 5.54
N ALA A 88 -1.38 -7.38 5.31
CA ALA A 88 -2.69 -6.75 5.37
C ALA A 88 -3.65 -7.25 4.28
N LEU A 89 -3.15 -7.61 3.10
CA LEU A 89 -3.94 -8.22 2.03
C LEU A 89 -4.34 -9.66 2.38
N ASP A 90 -3.41 -10.44 2.90
CA ASP A 90 -3.62 -11.84 3.27
C ASP A 90 -4.61 -11.98 4.43
N GLN A 91 -4.47 -11.16 5.48
CA GLN A 91 -5.44 -11.06 6.57
C GLN A 91 -6.86 -10.77 6.05
N ARG A 92 -7.00 -9.95 4.99
CA ARG A 92 -8.31 -9.69 4.36
C ARG A 92 -8.82 -10.86 3.56
N ALA A 93 -7.95 -11.58 2.87
CA ALA A 93 -8.33 -12.79 2.17
C ALA A 93 -8.88 -13.81 3.17
N LEU A 94 -8.18 -14.01 4.30
CA LEU A 94 -8.63 -14.87 5.40
C LEU A 94 -9.96 -14.42 6.00
N ASP A 95 -10.12 -13.14 6.35
CA ASP A 95 -11.38 -12.59 6.86
C ASP A 95 -12.55 -12.83 5.90
N GLN A 96 -12.32 -12.69 4.59
CA GLN A 96 -13.35 -12.95 3.58
C GLN A 96 -13.68 -14.43 3.46
N LEU A 97 -12.69 -15.32 3.59
CA LEU A 97 -12.91 -16.77 3.60
C LEU A 97 -13.72 -17.20 4.84
N GLN A 98 -13.37 -16.67 6.01
CA GLN A 98 -14.10 -16.90 7.27
C GLN A 98 -15.55 -16.42 7.18
N ARG A 99 -15.81 -15.22 6.63
CA ARG A 99 -17.17 -14.71 6.43
C ARG A 99 -18.00 -15.56 5.47
N LYS A 100 -17.36 -16.21 4.49
CA LYS A 100 -18.01 -17.12 3.54
C LYS A 100 -18.24 -18.52 4.13
N GLY A 101 -17.88 -18.76 5.40
CA GLY A 101 -18.09 -20.04 6.07
C GLY A 101 -17.20 -21.16 5.54
N ILE A 102 -16.15 -20.83 4.80
CA ILE A 102 -15.15 -21.79 4.33
C ILE A 102 -14.20 -22.00 5.51
N CYS A 103 -14.38 -23.13 6.22
CA CYS A 103 -13.53 -23.53 7.32
C CYS A 103 -12.09 -23.70 6.78
N VAL A 104 -11.15 -22.91 7.33
CA VAL A 104 -9.71 -23.03 7.07
C VAL A 104 -9.08 -23.95 8.10
#